data_AF-A0A3E1YHB5-F1
#
_entry.id   AF-A0A3E1YHB5-F1
#
_cell.length_a   1.000
_cell.length_b   1.000
_cell.length_c   1.000
_cell.angle_alpha   90.00
_cell.angle_beta   90.00
_cell.angle_gamma   90.00
#
_symmetry.space_group_name_H-M   'P 1'
#
loop_
_entity.id
_entity.type
_entity.pdbx_description
1 polymer ?
#
loop_
_entity_poly.entity_id
_entity_poly.type
_entity_poly.pdbx_seq_one_letter_code
_entity_poly.pdbx_strand_id
1 'polypeptide(L)'
;MNNSIPAGYENELSDYQSVITDNWCGETIAWGFKIIRHLGDERFHQLRKYGQLECLNVGHWVLITKILTYKEAEEKYGAITEEEYGPRGGWKSTTFGSKKFVSKLMKPEK
;
A
#
# COMPACT_ATOMS: atom_id res chain seq x y z
N MET A 1 -9.88 10.50 4.43
CA MET A 1 -8.40 10.59 4.50
C MET A 1 -7.98 11.80 3.69
N ASN A 2 -6.98 12.54 4.15
CA ASN A 2 -6.57 13.79 3.52
C ASN A 2 -5.62 13.46 2.35
N ASN A 3 -6.00 13.82 1.13
CA ASN A 3 -5.18 13.62 -0.07
C ASN A 3 -4.16 14.76 -0.28
N SER A 4 -4.09 15.68 0.67
CA SER A 4 -3.15 16.80 0.68
C SER A 4 -1.79 16.34 1.22
N ILE A 5 -0.72 16.91 0.67
CA ILE A 5 0.63 16.70 1.15
C ILE A 5 0.71 17.09 2.63
N PRO A 6 1.34 16.27 3.50
CA PRO A 6 1.61 16.64 4.88
C PRO A 6 2.32 17.99 5.00
N ALA A 7 1.82 18.86 5.89
CA ALA A 7 2.35 20.19 6.07
C ALA A 7 3.85 20.15 6.43
N GLY A 8 4.64 20.96 5.74
CA GLY A 8 6.10 21.02 5.91
C GLY A 8 6.87 19.91 5.18
N TYR A 9 6.25 19.21 4.22
CA TYR A 9 6.87 18.19 3.36
C TYR A 9 6.65 18.43 1.86
N GLU A 10 6.22 19.64 1.50
CA GLU A 10 5.79 20.04 0.15
C GLU A 10 6.92 19.92 -0.89
N ASN A 11 8.19 19.95 -0.45
CA ASN A 11 9.35 19.87 -1.33
C ASN A 11 9.93 18.46 -1.44
N GLU A 12 9.58 17.56 -0.53
CA GLU A 12 10.15 16.22 -0.42
C GLU A 12 9.20 15.12 -0.88
N LEU A 13 7.90 15.43 -0.94
CA LEU A 13 6.86 14.52 -1.38
C LEU A 13 6.33 14.90 -2.77
N SER A 14 6.01 13.90 -3.57
CA SER A 14 5.27 14.09 -4.81
C SER A 14 3.82 14.53 -4.57
N ASP A 15 3.07 14.77 -5.63
CA ASP A 15 1.61 14.76 -5.56
C ASP A 15 1.06 13.38 -5.14
N TYR A 16 -0.19 13.38 -4.67
CA TYR A 16 -0.90 12.16 -4.30
C TYR A 16 -1.17 11.28 -5.52
N GLN A 17 -0.72 10.03 -5.47
CA GLN A 17 -0.82 9.09 -6.60
C GLN A 17 -0.91 7.63 -6.14
N SER A 18 -1.14 6.72 -7.08
CA SER A 18 -0.93 5.30 -6.85
C SER A 18 0.57 5.03 -6.65
N VAL A 19 0.90 4.34 -5.56
CA VAL A 19 2.30 4.06 -5.20
C VAL A 19 2.64 2.58 -5.24
N ILE A 20 1.63 1.69 -5.08
CA ILE A 20 1.84 0.25 -5.14
C ILE A 20 0.73 -0.39 -5.97
N THR A 21 1.17 -1.24 -6.90
CA THR A 21 0.34 -2.19 -7.64
C THR A 21 0.64 -3.61 -7.17
N ASP A 22 -0.39 -4.46 -7.12
CA ASP A 22 -0.19 -5.88 -6.91
C ASP A 22 0.44 -6.50 -8.18
N ASN A 23 1.58 -7.17 -8.00
CA ASN A 23 2.35 -7.71 -9.13
C ASN A 23 1.65 -8.88 -9.85
N TRP A 24 0.63 -9.50 -9.25
CA TRP A 24 -0.08 -10.61 -9.87
C TRP A 24 -1.23 -10.13 -10.74
N CYS A 25 -2.11 -9.28 -10.20
CA CYS A 25 -3.31 -8.83 -10.94
C CYS A 25 -3.16 -7.46 -11.61
N GLY A 26 -2.07 -6.73 -11.32
CA GLY A 26 -1.80 -5.40 -11.87
C GLY A 26 -2.66 -4.27 -11.27
N GLU A 27 -3.53 -4.59 -10.31
CA GLU A 27 -4.41 -3.60 -9.68
C GLU A 27 -3.64 -2.71 -8.70
N THR A 28 -4.04 -1.44 -8.62
CA THR A 28 -3.52 -0.55 -7.56
C THR A 28 -4.07 -0.98 -6.21
N ILE A 29 -3.18 -1.12 -5.23
CA ILE A 29 -3.51 -1.53 -3.86
C ILE A 29 -3.12 -0.50 -2.81
N ALA A 30 -2.29 0.49 -3.14
CA ALA A 30 -1.93 1.55 -2.21
C ALA A 30 -1.74 2.90 -2.91
N TRP A 31 -2.13 3.96 -2.20
CA TRP A 31 -2.03 5.35 -2.62
C TRP A 31 -1.34 6.19 -1.55
N GLY A 32 -0.70 7.26 -2.00
CA GLY A 32 0.01 8.18 -1.15
C GLY A 32 1.04 8.98 -1.94
N PHE A 33 2.24 9.12 -1.39
CA PHE A 33 3.25 10.04 -1.88
C PHE A 33 4.59 9.34 -2.07
N LYS A 34 5.29 9.66 -3.16
CA LYS A 34 6.69 9.26 -3.35
C LYS A 34 7.60 10.22 -2.59
N ILE A 35 8.61 9.71 -1.92
CA ILE A 35 9.68 10.53 -1.36
C ILE A 35 10.66 10.83 -2.50
N ILE A 36 10.59 12.05 -3.02
CA ILE A 36 11.34 12.49 -4.21
C ILE A 36 12.64 13.21 -3.86
N ARG A 37 12.83 13.59 -2.59
CA ARG A 37 14.07 14.15 -2.07
C ARG A 37 14.45 13.51 -0.75
N HIS A 38 15.76 13.44 -0.50
CA HIS A 38 16.30 12.88 0.74
C HIS A 38 15.77 13.67 1.94
N LEU A 39 15.11 12.96 2.84
CA LEU A 39 14.72 13.46 4.15
C LEU A 39 15.83 13.10 5.14
N GLY A 40 16.28 14.04 5.95
CA GLY A 40 17.09 13.70 7.12
C GLY A 40 16.33 12.73 8.03
N ASP A 41 17.06 11.89 8.77
CA ASP A 41 16.50 10.78 9.53
C ASP A 41 15.32 11.19 10.42
N GLU A 42 15.43 12.30 11.14
CA GLU A 42 14.37 12.77 12.02
C GLU A 42 13.05 13.03 11.27
N ARG A 43 13.10 13.77 10.15
CA ARG A 43 11.92 14.07 9.33
C ARG A 43 11.37 12.81 8.68
N PHE A 44 12.24 11.90 8.24
CA PHE A 44 11.82 10.61 7.70
C PHE A 44 11.02 9.80 8.73
N HIS A 45 11.49 9.74 9.98
CA HIS A 45 10.76 9.05 11.05
C HIS A 45 9.43 9.73 11.39
N GLN A 46 9.39 11.07 11.38
CA GLN A 46 8.16 11.82 11.64
C GLN A 46 7.06 11.55 10.59
N LEU A 47 7.40 11.20 9.35
CA LEU A 47 6.41 10.86 8.32
C LEU A 47 5.50 9.69 8.70
N ARG A 48 5.96 8.78 9.58
CA ARG A 48 5.15 7.65 10.08
C ARG A 48 3.87 8.08 10.80
N LYS A 49 3.79 9.34 11.25
CA LYS A 49 2.57 9.91 11.83
C LYS A 49 1.44 10.09 10.81
N TYR A 50 1.78 10.21 9.53
CA TYR A 50 0.83 10.46 8.45
C TYR A 50 0.44 9.19 7.68
N GLY A 51 1.19 8.09 7.85
CA GLY A 51 0.95 6.85 7.13
C GLY A 51 2.06 5.82 7.29
N GLN A 52 1.96 4.73 6.54
CA GLN A 52 2.94 3.64 6.51
C GLN A 52 4.05 3.99 5.52
N LEU A 53 5.30 3.89 5.96
CA LEU A 53 6.46 4.04 5.07
C LEU A 53 6.82 2.69 4.47
N GLU A 54 7.05 2.66 3.17
CA GLU A 54 7.42 1.42 2.50
C GLU A 54 8.49 1.61 1.43
N CYS A 55 9.43 0.67 1.38
CA CYS A 55 10.54 0.68 0.44
C CYS A 55 10.20 -0.23 -0.74
N LEU A 56 9.95 0.36 -1.91
CA LEU A 56 9.57 -0.39 -3.12
C LEU A 56 10.76 -1.12 -3.73
N ASN A 57 11.92 -0.46 -3.74
CA ASN A 57 13.22 -0.94 -4.24
C ASN A 57 14.32 -0.13 -3.54
N VAL A 58 15.59 -0.52 -3.71
CA VAL A 58 16.74 0.19 -3.12
C VAL A 58 16.67 1.69 -3.42
N GLY A 59 16.50 2.50 -2.37
CA GLY A 59 16.44 3.97 -2.46
C GLY A 59 15.08 4.57 -2.83
N HIS A 60 14.05 3.76 -3.08
CA HIS A 60 12.71 4.23 -3.48
C HIS A 60 11.70 4.03 -2.35
N TRP A 61 11.55 5.05 -1.52
CA TRP A 61 10.58 5.07 -0.43
C TRP A 61 9.28 5.79 -0.80
N VAL A 62 8.18 5.27 -0.28
CA VAL A 62 6.85 5.87 -0.41
C VAL A 62 6.18 5.99 0.95
N LEU A 63 5.37 7.02 1.11
CA LEU A 63 4.44 7.18 2.22
C LEU A 63 3.06 6.75 1.75
N ILE A 64 2.58 5.62 2.27
CA ILE A 64 1.26 5.07 2.01
C ILE A 64 0.28 5.68 3.02
N THR A 65 -0.75 6.36 2.53
CA THR A 65 -1.81 6.94 3.37
C THR A 65 -3.18 6.31 3.14
N LYS A 66 -3.34 5.51 2.08
CA LYS A 66 -4.52 4.67 1.83
C LYS A 66 -4.09 3.33 1.25
N ILE A 67 -4.68 2.25 1.75
CA ILE A 67 -4.57 0.89 1.22
C ILE A 67 -5.96 0.43 0.79
N LEU A 68 -6.02 -0.36 -0.28
CA LEU A 68 -7.24 -1.03 -0.70
C LEU A 68 -7.66 -2.03 0.38
N THR A 69 -8.79 -1.77 1.02
CA THR A 69 -9.30 -2.65 2.07
C THR A 69 -9.94 -3.91 1.49
N TYR A 70 -10.08 -4.96 2.30
CA TYR A 70 -10.82 -6.17 1.94
C TYR A 70 -12.24 -5.86 1.48
N LYS A 71 -12.94 -4.99 2.23
CA LYS A 71 -14.30 -4.57 1.90
C LYS A 71 -14.36 -3.82 0.56
N GLU A 72 -13.45 -2.89 0.32
CA GLU A 72 -13.37 -2.19 -0.98
C GLU A 72 -13.05 -3.18 -2.12
N ALA A 73 -12.21 -4.19 -1.87
CA ALA A 73 -11.90 -5.23 -2.85
C ALA A 73 -13.12 -6.13 -3.12
N GLU A 74 -13.88 -6.52 -2.10
CA GLU A 74 -15.13 -7.29 -2.25
C GLU A 74 -16.19 -6.51 -3.02
N GLU A 75 -16.39 -5.24 -2.68
CA GLU A 75 -17.32 -4.36 -3.38
C GLU A 75 -16.92 -4.15 -4.85
N LYS A 76 -15.62 -4.08 -5.14
CA LYS A 76 -15.10 -3.80 -6.49
C LYS A 76 -15.03 -5.04 -7.38
N TYR A 77 -14.59 -6.18 -6.85
CA TYR A 77 -14.28 -7.37 -7.66
C TYR A 77 -15.20 -8.55 -7.36
N GLY A 78 -16.01 -8.48 -6.31
CA GLY A 78 -16.88 -9.54 -5.85
C GLY A 78 -16.35 -10.22 -4.58
N ALA A 79 -17.19 -11.07 -3.98
CA ALA A 79 -16.87 -11.80 -2.75
C ALA A 79 -15.57 -12.61 -2.86
N ILE A 80 -14.96 -12.89 -1.71
CA ILE A 80 -13.81 -13.80 -1.64
C ILE A 80 -14.22 -15.17 -2.19
N THR A 81 -13.50 -15.61 -3.22
CA THR A 81 -13.71 -16.91 -3.85
C THR A 81 -12.67 -17.95 -3.42
N GLU A 82 -11.48 -17.50 -3.03
CA GLU A 82 -10.38 -18.37 -2.63
C GLU A 82 -9.38 -17.65 -1.72
N GLU A 83 -8.82 -18.39 -0.76
CA GLU A 83 -7.65 -17.96 0.01
C GLU A 83 -6.60 -19.08 0.03
N GLU A 84 -5.34 -18.73 -0.24
CA GLU A 84 -4.24 -19.67 -0.22
C GLU A 84 -3.32 -19.42 0.97
N TYR A 85 -2.98 -20.51 1.66
CA TYR A 85 -2.05 -20.51 2.78
C TYR A 85 -0.89 -21.48 2.50
N GLY A 86 0.32 -21.11 2.93
CA GLY A 86 1.50 -21.94 2.79
C GLY A 86 1.52 -23.13 3.77
N PRO A 87 2.49 -24.06 3.63
CA PRO A 87 2.58 -25.26 4.46
C PRO A 87 2.68 -25.00 5.98
N ARG A 88 3.10 -23.79 6.37
CA ARG A 88 3.20 -23.35 7.76
C ARG A 88 2.06 -22.41 8.19
N GLY A 89 0.96 -22.36 7.42
CA GLY A 89 -0.20 -21.51 7.69
C GLY A 89 -0.01 -20.01 7.39
N GLY A 90 1.09 -19.63 6.75
CA GLY A 90 1.30 -18.24 6.33
C GLY A 90 0.41 -17.87 5.14
N TRP A 91 -0.29 -16.74 5.22
CA TRP A 91 -1.08 -16.21 4.10
C TRP A 91 -0.22 -16.04 2.84
N LYS A 92 -0.74 -16.44 1.68
CA LYS A 92 -0.09 -16.28 0.37
C LYS A 92 -0.87 -15.35 -0.55
N SER A 93 -2.19 -15.51 -0.62
CA SER A 93 -3.03 -14.74 -1.51
C SER A 93 -4.50 -14.83 -1.13
N THR A 94 -5.27 -13.84 -1.56
CA THR A 94 -6.74 -13.85 -1.53
C THR A 94 -7.26 -13.50 -2.92
N THR A 95 -8.28 -14.21 -3.37
CA THR A 95 -8.97 -13.96 -4.64
C THR A 95 -10.35 -13.37 -4.38
N PHE A 96 -10.61 -12.20 -4.96
CA PHE A 96 -11.91 -11.53 -4.94
C PHE A 96 -12.54 -11.66 -6.33
N GLY A 97 -13.67 -12.37 -6.44
CA GLY A 97 -14.22 -12.78 -7.73
C GLY A 97 -13.21 -13.56 -8.57
N SER A 98 -12.65 -12.93 -9.60
CA SER A 98 -11.60 -13.49 -10.47
C SER A 98 -10.20 -12.85 -10.29
N LYS A 99 -10.06 -11.89 -9.37
CA LYS A 99 -8.83 -11.13 -9.16
C LYS A 99 -8.07 -11.65 -7.94
N LYS A 100 -6.91 -12.26 -8.19
CA LYS A 100 -5.99 -12.77 -7.16
C LYS A 100 -4.99 -11.69 -6.75
N PHE A 101 -4.87 -11.45 -5.45
CA PHE A 101 -3.91 -10.53 -4.84
C PHE A 101 -2.88 -11.32 -4.04
N VAL A 102 -1.60 -10.95 -4.18
CA VAL A 102 -0.46 -11.65 -3.54
C VAL A 102 0.38 -10.72 -2.66
N SER A 103 0.14 -9.41 -2.72
CA SER A 103 0.83 -8.44 -1.89
C SER A 103 0.47 -8.60 -0.42
N LYS A 104 1.48 -8.54 0.46
CA LYS A 104 1.27 -8.60 1.92
C LYS A 104 0.44 -7.45 2.47
N LEU A 105 0.30 -6.34 1.73
CA LEU A 105 -0.61 -5.24 2.09
C LEU A 105 -2.08 -5.64 1.95
N MET A 106 -2.38 -6.68 1.16
CA MET A 106 -3.69 -7.29 1.00
C MET A 106 -3.85 -8.52 1.91
N LYS A 107 -3.07 -8.65 2.98
CA LYS A 107 -3.28 -9.70 3.97
C LYS A 107 -4.42 -9.29 4.91
N PRO A 108 -5.33 -10.20 5.32
CA PRO A 108 -6.41 -9.83 6.22
C PRO A 108 -5.84 -9.52 7.61
N GLU A 109 -6.34 -8.45 8.22
CA GLU A 109 -6.10 -8.18 9.64
C GLU A 109 -6.85 -9.24 10.46
N LYS A 110 -6.18 -9.80 11.47
CA LYS A 110 -6.74 -10.83 12.36
C LYS A 110 -7.64 -10.23 13.43
#